data_AF-A0A7S3RFK2-F1
#
_entry.id   AF-A0A7S3RFK2-F1
#
_cell.length_a   1.000
_cell.length_b   1.000
_cell.length_c   1.000
_cell.angle_alpha   90.00
_cell.angle_beta   90.00
_cell.angle_gamma   90.00
#
_symmetry.space_group_name_H-M   'P 1'
#
loop_
_entity.id
_entity.type
_entity.pdbx_description
1 polymer ?
#
loop_
_entity_poly.entity_id
_entity_poly.type
_entity_poly.pdbx_seq_one_letter_code
_entity_poly.pdbx_strand_id
1 'polypeptide(L)'
;ASREFVGRNCMPTAFFSDLLARSALGHCILAGQPRLVPSNLDIYVAGFPCKDFSLLNKNRPCLEGPNAKIFHGVVHYIRTHTPKAYVLENVYGMTMSRNHVEAPIHEVMRTLR
;
A
#
# COMPACT_ATOMS: atom_id res chain seq x y z
N ALA A 1 4.62 3.55 17.87
CA ALA A 1 5.21 4.51 16.92
C ALA A 1 4.19 5.04 15.91
N SER A 2 3.97 4.43 14.74
CA SER A 2 3.17 5.07 13.68
C SER A 2 1.68 5.30 14.02
N ARG A 3 1.01 4.32 14.64
CA ARG A 3 -0.40 4.47 15.05
C ARG A 3 -0.61 5.57 16.08
N GLU A 4 0.31 5.65 17.03
CA GLU A 4 0.33 6.68 18.08
C GLU A 4 0.60 8.07 17.49
N PHE A 5 1.53 8.17 16.53
CA PHE A 5 1.78 9.41 15.80
C PHE A 5 0.52 9.88 15.06
N VAL A 6 -0.14 9.00 14.31
CA VAL A 6 -1.39 9.33 13.61
C VAL A 6 -2.47 9.76 14.60
N GLY A 7 -2.66 9.03 15.70
CA GLY A 7 -3.67 9.36 16.72
C GLY A 7 -3.41 10.68 17.44
N ARG A 8 -2.16 11.17 17.49
CA ARG A 8 -1.80 12.47 18.08
C ARG A 8 -1.91 13.64 17.12
N ASN A 9 -1.79 13.40 15.81
CA ASN A 9 -1.67 14.46 14.80
C ASN A 9 -2.84 14.52 13.82
N CYS A 10 -3.72 13.52 13.83
CA CYS A 10 -4.86 13.42 12.92
C CYS A 10 -6.09 12.89 13.67
N MET A 11 -7.28 13.24 13.17
CA MET A 11 -8.55 12.68 13.64
C MET A 11 -9.24 11.90 12.51
N PRO A 12 -8.81 10.65 12.23
CA PRO A 12 -9.44 9.85 11.18
C PRO A 12 -10.84 9.39 11.61
N THR A 13 -11.77 9.33 10.65
CA THR A 13 -13.16 8.86 10.88
C THR A 13 -13.24 7.34 11.11
N ALA A 14 -12.27 6.60 10.60
CA ALA A 14 -12.06 5.18 10.84
C ALA A 14 -10.55 4.88 10.83
N PHE A 15 -10.11 3.94 11.68
CA PHE A 15 -8.72 3.50 11.71
C PHE A 15 -8.66 1.97 11.74
N PHE A 16 -8.33 1.37 10.59
CA PHE A 16 -8.21 -0.08 10.45
C PHE A 16 -6.84 -0.57 10.88
N SER A 17 -6.78 -1.77 11.45
CA SER A 17 -5.55 -2.32 12.06
C SER A 17 -4.52 -2.82 11.07
N ASP A 18 -4.95 -3.48 9.99
CA ASP A 18 -4.05 -4.09 9.01
C ASP A 18 -4.54 -3.79 7.59
N LEU A 19 -3.59 -3.47 6.72
CA LEU A 19 -3.81 -3.22 5.30
C LEU A 19 -4.32 -4.48 4.58
N LEU A 20 -3.83 -5.66 4.99
CA LEU A 20 -4.15 -6.96 4.41
C LEU A 20 -5.49 -7.52 4.90
N ALA A 21 -6.02 -6.99 6.01
CA ALA A 21 -7.30 -7.38 6.58
C ALA A 21 -8.44 -6.41 6.17
N ARG A 22 -8.43 -5.96 4.91
CA ARG A 22 -9.43 -5.03 4.35
C ARG A 22 -10.29 -5.70 3.27
N SER A 23 -11.12 -6.65 3.69
CA SER A 23 -12.22 -7.16 2.86
C SER A 23 -13.40 -6.17 2.93
N ALA A 24 -14.64 -6.61 2.75
CA ALA A 24 -15.81 -5.75 2.95
C ALA A 24 -15.87 -5.17 4.39
N LEU A 25 -15.45 -5.95 5.40
CA LEU A 25 -15.42 -5.52 6.80
C LEU A 25 -13.99 -5.57 7.33
N GLY A 26 -13.56 -4.48 7.96
CA GLY A 26 -12.28 -4.39 8.65
C GLY A 26 -12.47 -4.04 10.12
N HIS A 27 -11.60 -4.55 11.00
CA HIS A 27 -11.64 -4.16 12.42
C HIS A 27 -11.18 -2.70 12.59
N CYS A 28 -12.09 -1.83 13.02
CA CYS A 28 -11.80 -0.43 13.26
C CYS A 28 -11.39 -0.23 14.72
N ILE A 29 -10.12 0.10 14.93
CA ILE A 29 -9.50 0.31 16.25
C ILE A 29 -10.26 1.39 17.04
N LEU A 30 -10.66 2.48 16.39
CA LEU A 30 -11.40 3.57 17.05
C LEU A 30 -12.79 3.17 17.51
N ALA A 31 -13.43 2.22 16.82
CA ALA A 31 -14.79 1.80 17.11
C ALA A 31 -14.85 0.54 17.98
N GLY A 32 -13.72 -0.14 18.20
CA GLY A 32 -13.63 -1.42 18.91
C GLY A 32 -14.35 -2.59 18.22
N GLN A 33 -14.80 -2.43 16.97
CA GLN A 33 -15.66 -3.39 16.28
C GLN A 33 -15.43 -3.38 14.75
N PRO A 34 -15.89 -4.41 14.02
CA PRO A 34 -15.87 -4.40 12.56
C PRO A 34 -16.64 -3.22 11.97
N ARG A 35 -16.08 -2.60 10.94
CA ARG A 35 -16.73 -1.55 10.15
C ARG A 35 -16.56 -1.83 8.67
N LEU A 36 -17.50 -1.33 7.87
CA LEU A 36 -17.40 -1.37 6.41
C LEU A 36 -16.14 -0.63 5.97
N VAL A 37 -15.31 -1.30 5.17
CA VAL A 37 -14.20 -0.65 4.50
C VAL A 37 -14.79 0.18 3.35
N PRO A 38 -14.47 1.49 3.25
CA PRO A 38 -14.94 2.31 2.14
C PRO A 38 -14.59 1.65 0.80
N SER A 39 -15.49 1.70 -0.17
CA SER A 39 -15.30 1.12 -1.51
C SER A 39 -15.43 2.18 -2.62
N ASN A 40 -16.37 3.10 -2.50
CA ASN A 40 -16.54 4.21 -3.45
C ASN A 40 -15.66 5.40 -3.03
N LEU A 41 -14.43 5.44 -3.53
CA LEU A 41 -13.47 6.50 -3.20
C LEU A 41 -13.21 7.43 -4.38
N ASP A 42 -13.19 8.73 -4.10
CA ASP A 42 -12.69 9.72 -5.05
C ASP A 42 -11.17 9.65 -5.18
N ILE A 43 -10.44 9.51 -4.06
CA ILE A 43 -8.98 9.45 -4.03
C ILE A 43 -8.53 8.34 -3.09
N TYR A 44 -7.59 7.51 -3.55
CA TYR A 44 -6.89 6.51 -2.74
C TYR A 44 -5.39 6.81 -2.67
N VAL A 45 -4.85 7.06 -1.48
CA VAL A 45 -3.42 7.35 -1.27
C VAL A 45 -2.77 6.22 -0.47
N ALA A 46 -1.65 5.70 -0.96
CA ALA A 46 -0.89 4.66 -0.25
C ALA A 46 0.61 4.85 -0.41
N GLY A 47 1.34 4.69 0.71
CA GLY A 47 2.77 4.40 0.74
C GLY A 47 2.97 3.01 1.32
N PHE A 48 3.77 2.17 0.66
CA PHE A 48 4.03 0.79 1.09
C PHE A 48 5.52 0.58 1.37
N PRO A 49 5.90 -0.40 2.23
CA PRO A 49 7.28 -0.54 2.69
C PRO A 49 8.30 -0.59 1.55
N CYS A 50 9.29 0.31 1.59
CA CYS A 50 10.30 0.44 0.55
C CYS A 50 11.55 -0.44 0.76
N LYS A 51 11.62 -1.23 1.84
CA LYS A 51 12.81 -2.02 2.21
C LYS A 51 13.27 -2.96 1.09
N ASP A 52 12.33 -3.52 0.34
CA ASP A 52 12.59 -4.42 -0.77
C ASP A 52 12.83 -3.70 -2.10
N PHE A 53 12.64 -2.37 -2.15
CA PHE A 53 12.80 -1.54 -3.35
C PHE A 53 13.97 -0.54 -3.23
N SER A 54 14.45 -0.29 -2.02
CA SER A 54 15.47 0.72 -1.74
C SER A 54 16.84 0.35 -2.33
N LEU A 55 17.50 1.34 -2.94
CA LEU A 55 18.88 1.19 -3.44
C LEU A 55 19.89 0.96 -2.31
N LEU A 56 19.56 1.33 -1.06
CA LEU A 56 20.41 1.06 0.10
C LEU A 56 20.51 -0.44 0.41
N ASN A 57 19.51 -1.23 -0.01
CA ASN A 57 19.57 -2.67 0.04
C ASN A 57 20.19 -3.20 -1.26
N LYS A 58 21.48 -3.57 -1.20
CA LYS A 58 22.20 -4.15 -2.36
C LYS A 58 21.61 -5.48 -2.81
N ASN A 59 20.88 -6.21 -1.96
CA ASN A 59 20.25 -7.50 -2.29
C ASN A 59 18.73 -7.40 -2.24
N ARG A 60 18.20 -6.26 -2.70
CA ARG A 60 16.77 -6.00 -2.68
C ARG A 60 16.00 -7.03 -3.53
N PRO A 61 15.01 -7.74 -2.96
CA PRO A 61 14.23 -8.75 -3.68
C PRO A 61 13.07 -8.14 -4.50
N CYS A 62 12.81 -6.83 -4.40
CA CYS A 62 11.71 -6.14 -5.09
C CYS A 62 10.37 -6.80 -4.79
N LEU A 63 9.63 -7.19 -5.83
CA LEU A 63 8.29 -7.77 -5.72
C LEU A 63 8.29 -9.21 -5.19
N GLU A 64 9.44 -9.88 -5.18
CA GLU A 64 9.60 -11.21 -4.56
C GLU A 64 9.92 -11.11 -3.06
N GLY A 65 9.97 -9.88 -2.52
CA GLY A 65 10.33 -9.61 -1.15
C GLY A 65 9.22 -9.92 -0.13
N PRO A 66 9.58 -10.19 1.13
CA PRO A 66 8.61 -10.46 2.19
C PRO A 66 7.67 -9.26 2.47
N ASN A 67 8.05 -8.05 2.07
CA ASN A 67 7.22 -6.84 2.24
C ASN A 67 6.34 -6.55 1.02
N ALA A 68 6.53 -7.24 -0.10
CA ALA A 68 5.74 -7.06 -1.32
C ALA A 68 4.25 -7.41 -1.12
N LYS A 69 3.91 -8.25 -0.14
CA LYS A 69 2.50 -8.54 0.22
C LYS A 69 1.67 -7.28 0.47
N ILE A 70 2.27 -6.23 1.04
CA ILE A 70 1.57 -4.95 1.29
C ILE A 70 1.26 -4.24 -0.03
N PHE A 71 2.21 -4.26 -0.97
CA PHE A 71 1.99 -3.77 -2.33
C PHE A 71 0.87 -4.54 -3.02
N HIS A 72 0.87 -5.88 -2.95
CA HIS A 72 -0.20 -6.69 -3.53
C HIS A 72 -1.57 -6.38 -2.88
N GLY A 73 -1.62 -6.13 -1.57
CA GLY A 73 -2.85 -5.69 -0.89
C GLY A 73 -3.35 -4.33 -1.37
N VAL A 74 -2.44 -3.39 -1.65
CA VAL A 74 -2.76 -2.08 -2.26
C VAL A 74 -3.34 -2.26 -3.67
N VAL A 75 -2.64 -3.02 -4.51
CA VAL A 75 -3.06 -3.32 -5.88
C VAL A 75 -4.42 -4.01 -5.91
N HIS A 76 -4.60 -5.04 -5.06
CA HIS A 76 -5.86 -5.75 -4.94
C HIS A 76 -7.01 -4.82 -4.58
N TYR A 77 -6.80 -3.93 -3.60
CA TYR A 77 -7.83 -2.97 -3.21
C TYR A 77 -8.21 -2.02 -4.36
N ILE A 78 -7.22 -1.48 -5.10
CA ILE A 78 -7.46 -0.59 -6.24
C ILE A 78 -8.24 -1.32 -7.34
N ARG A 79 -7.84 -2.55 -7.68
CA ARG A 79 -8.51 -3.35 -8.73
C ARG A 79 -9.93 -3.74 -8.35
N THR A 80 -10.19 -4.01 -7.08
CA THR A 80 -11.52 -4.42 -6.59
C THR A 80 -12.49 -3.24 -6.53
N HIS A 81 -12.01 -2.06 -6.15
CA HIS A 81 -12.88 -0.91 -5.83
C HIS A 81 -12.80 0.25 -6.83
N THR A 82 -11.81 0.24 -7.73
CA THR A 82 -11.64 1.21 -8.83
C THR A 82 -11.86 2.67 -8.38
N PRO A 83 -11.06 3.19 -7.43
CA PRO A 83 -11.17 4.58 -7.00
C PRO A 83 -10.99 5.51 -8.21
N LYS A 84 -11.66 6.68 -8.20
CA LYS A 84 -11.59 7.62 -9.34
C LYS A 84 -10.16 8.10 -9.62
N ALA A 85 -9.35 8.24 -8.58
CA ALA A 85 -7.92 8.51 -8.67
C ALA A 85 -7.16 7.80 -7.55
N TYR A 86 -5.88 7.53 -7.77
CA TYR A 86 -4.99 7.00 -6.74
C TYR A 86 -3.58 7.58 -6.83
N VAL A 87 -2.89 7.66 -5.69
CA VAL A 87 -1.49 8.10 -5.55
C VAL A 87 -0.71 7.04 -4.79
N LEU A 88 0.35 6.53 -5.43
CA LEU A 88 1.24 5.53 -4.85
C LEU A 88 2.62 6.16 -4.60
N GLU A 89 2.94 6.41 -3.33
CA GLU A 89 4.23 6.95 -2.92
C GLU A 89 5.24 5.82 -2.69
N ASN A 90 6.45 5.98 -3.22
CA ASN A 90 7.59 5.11 -2.93
C ASN A 90 8.92 5.78 -3.32
N VAL A 91 10.03 5.08 -3.04
CA VAL A 91 11.39 5.52 -3.32
C VAL A 91 11.79 5.37 -4.79
N TYR A 92 12.76 6.18 -5.22
CA TYR A 92 13.34 6.17 -6.57
C TYR A 92 13.83 4.78 -7.05
N GLY A 93 14.20 3.89 -6.14
CA GLY A 93 14.60 2.53 -6.48
C GLY A 93 13.52 1.73 -7.26
N MET A 94 12.25 2.15 -7.20
CA MET A 94 11.18 1.57 -8.01
C MET A 94 11.34 1.78 -9.53
N THR A 95 12.05 2.81 -9.97
CA THR A 95 12.27 3.10 -11.39
C THR A 95 13.57 2.52 -11.93
N MET A 96 14.33 1.81 -11.10
CA MET A 96 15.66 1.33 -11.45
C MET A 96 15.69 -0.18 -11.75
N SER A 97 15.99 -0.51 -13.01
CA SER A 97 16.31 -1.86 -13.47
C SER A 97 17.64 -2.34 -12.88
N ARG A 98 17.80 -3.66 -12.74
CA ARG A 98 19.04 -4.26 -12.23
C ARG A 98 19.29 -5.63 -12.85
N ASN A 99 20.53 -5.91 -13.28
CA ASN A 99 20.93 -7.21 -13.82
C ASN A 99 19.94 -7.76 -14.88
N HIS A 100 19.52 -6.91 -15.83
CA HIS A 100 18.53 -7.22 -16.86
C HIS A 100 17.09 -7.51 -16.35
N VAL A 101 16.83 -7.36 -15.05
CA VAL A 101 15.47 -7.37 -14.50
C VAL A 101 14.86 -5.98 -14.66
N GLU A 102 13.65 -5.93 -15.22
CA GLU A 102 12.86 -4.72 -15.42
C GLU A 102 12.59 -3.99 -14.09
N ALA A 103 12.51 -2.66 -14.13
CA ALA A 103 12.21 -1.88 -12.95
C ALA A 103 10.81 -2.20 -12.38
N PRO A 104 10.64 -2.30 -11.04
CA PRO A 104 9.35 -2.62 -10.42
C PRO A 104 8.18 -1.75 -10.87
N ILE A 105 8.43 -0.49 -11.24
CA ILE A 105 7.41 0.43 -11.72
C ILE A 105 6.65 -0.10 -12.95
N HIS A 106 7.29 -0.89 -13.82
CA HIS A 106 6.63 -1.41 -15.01
C HIS A 106 5.56 -2.45 -14.65
N GLU A 107 5.79 -3.27 -13.64
CA GLU A 107 4.79 -4.21 -13.13
C GLU A 107 3.61 -3.49 -12.47
N VAL A 108 3.88 -2.40 -11.74
CA VAL A 108 2.80 -1.53 -11.22
C VAL A 108 1.96 -0.98 -12.37
N MET A 109 2.61 -0.42 -13.39
CA MET A 109 1.94 0.17 -14.54
C MET A 109 1.14 -0.87 -15.33
N ARG A 110 1.66 -2.09 -15.50
CA ARG A 110 0.98 -3.19 -16.20
C ARG A 110 -0.24 -3.70 -15.44
N THR A 111 -0.20 -3.64 -14.11
CA THR A 111 -1.27 -4.18 -13.26
C THR A 111 -2.40 -3.18 -13.00
N LEU A 112 -2.10 -1.88 -13.02
CA LEU A 112 -3.03 -0.81 -12.62
C LEU A 112 -3.44 0.15 -13.75
N ARG A 113 -2.87 0.02 -14.96
CA ARG A 113 -3.40 0.63 -16.18
C ARG A 113 -4.41 -0.30 -16.84
#